data_AF-A0A1S6XWP3-F1
#
_entry.id   AF-A0A1S6XWP3-F1
#
_cell.length_a   1.000
_cell.length_b   1.000
_cell.length_c   1.000
_cell.angle_alpha   90.00
_cell.angle_beta   90.00
_cell.angle_gamma   90.00
#
_symmetry.space_group_name_H-M   'P 1'
#
loop_
_entity.id
_entity.type
_entity.pdbx_description
1 polymer ?
#
loop_
_entity_poly.entity_id
_entity_poly.type
_entity_poly.pdbx_seq_one_letter_code
_entity_poly.pdbx_strand_id
1 'polypeptide(L)'
;YVALMIRGDFASDKPTGDLASDKPTVPKHLKTRINDYKYAYYKSSIQKFLSLEPYTRARSTTAPHIYHEECLRLEKLYFTKWAVHYLSKNAATDITLLQSYENEYEEAKKGDKNADRRRDWSGLLRVRISEKWKKRELLDDVESAYIAETRTKVNVNKEKLKKQLTNTENKIEAQLNIVKELESKAIQATNEHMDNRDDKSLKEQYYEAYSTLAKELRNHIYILFIG
;
A
#
# COMPACT_ATOMS: atom_id res chain seq x y z
N TYR A 1 5.81 10.17 0.34
CA TYR A 1 4.71 9.35 -0.23
C TYR A 1 3.51 10.18 -0.72
N VAL A 2 3.04 11.21 0.00
CA VAL A 2 1.90 12.06 -0.45
C VAL A 2 2.22 12.96 -1.66
N ALA A 3 3.48 13.39 -1.83
CA ALA A 3 3.88 14.25 -2.95
C ALA A 3 3.79 13.58 -4.35
N LEU A 4 3.71 12.25 -4.42
CA LEU A 4 3.56 11.52 -5.69
C LEU A 4 2.09 11.31 -6.09
N MET A 5 1.14 11.44 -5.16
CA MET A 5 -0.30 11.24 -5.46
C MET A 5 -1.00 12.49 -6.02
N ILE A 6 -0.37 13.67 -5.95
CA ILE A 6 -0.98 14.94 -6.41
C ILE A 6 -0.72 15.20 -7.91
N ARG A 7 0.21 14.47 -8.55
CA ARG A 7 0.70 14.79 -9.91
C ARG A 7 -0.04 14.06 -11.05
N GLY A 8 -1.05 13.22 -10.75
CA GLY A 8 -1.60 12.26 -11.71
C GLY A 8 -2.90 12.64 -12.45
N ASP A 9 -3.62 13.68 -12.05
CA ASP A 9 -5.03 13.87 -12.46
C ASP A 9 -5.25 14.85 -13.63
N PHE A 10 -4.23 15.15 -14.45
CA PHE A 10 -4.34 16.13 -15.56
C PHE A 10 -4.19 15.57 -16.99
N ALA A 11 -4.30 14.25 -17.20
CA ALA A 11 -4.22 13.68 -18.54
C ALA A 11 -5.59 13.21 -19.06
N SER A 12 -6.18 14.08 -19.89
CA SER A 12 -7.16 13.88 -20.98
C SER A 12 -7.73 12.47 -21.20
N ASP A 13 -9.07 12.40 -21.16
CA ASP A 13 -9.88 11.27 -21.66
C ASP A 13 -9.61 11.00 -23.15
N LYS A 14 -9.18 9.77 -23.46
CA LYS A 14 -9.39 9.14 -24.77
C LYS A 14 -9.59 7.64 -24.55
N PRO A 15 -10.64 7.02 -25.10
CA PRO A 15 -10.91 5.61 -24.87
C PRO A 15 -10.18 4.80 -25.93
N THR A 16 -9.19 4.00 -25.54
CA THR A 16 -8.66 2.97 -26.42
C THR A 16 -8.30 1.73 -25.62
N GLY A 17 -8.99 0.62 -25.93
CA GLY A 17 -8.41 -0.72 -25.94
C GLY A 17 -8.18 -1.39 -24.60
N ASP A 18 -9.16 -2.20 -24.23
CA ASP A 18 -9.15 -3.34 -23.32
C ASP A 18 -7.77 -3.99 -23.07
N LEU A 19 -7.13 -3.57 -22.00
CA LEU A 19 -6.30 -4.43 -21.16
C LEU A 19 -6.79 -4.13 -19.75
N ALA A 20 -7.36 -5.12 -19.07
CA ALA A 20 -7.74 -5.04 -17.67
C ALA A 20 -6.49 -4.77 -16.81
N SER A 21 -6.08 -3.51 -16.79
CA SER A 21 -5.19 -2.98 -15.79
C SER A 21 -6.03 -2.97 -14.52
N ASP A 22 -5.78 -3.95 -13.65
CA ASP A 22 -6.23 -3.97 -12.26
C ASP A 22 -5.60 -2.77 -11.51
N LYS A 23 -5.96 -1.56 -11.95
CA LYS A 23 -5.56 -0.32 -11.31
C LYS A 23 -6.35 -0.31 -10.00
N PRO A 24 -5.69 -0.25 -8.83
CA PRO A 24 -6.39 -0.30 -7.56
C PRO A 24 -7.39 0.86 -7.53
N THR A 25 -8.67 0.52 -7.62
CA THR A 25 -9.74 1.50 -7.60
C THR A 25 -9.83 1.99 -6.16
N VAL A 26 -9.41 3.24 -5.94
CA VAL A 26 -9.47 3.88 -4.62
C VAL A 26 -10.91 3.81 -4.11
N PRO A 27 -11.17 3.23 -2.92
CA PRO A 27 -12.52 3.08 -2.41
C PRO A 27 -13.27 4.42 -2.36
N LYS A 28 -14.57 4.39 -2.70
CA LYS A 28 -15.43 5.59 -2.75
C LYS A 28 -15.36 6.42 -1.46
N HIS A 29 -15.38 5.76 -0.31
CA HIS A 29 -15.33 6.42 1.00
C HIS A 29 -13.98 7.12 1.25
N LEU A 30 -12.85 6.52 0.83
CA LEU A 30 -11.53 7.15 0.90
C LEU A 30 -11.46 8.37 -0.04
N LYS A 31 -11.97 8.26 -1.27
CA LYS A 31 -12.06 9.39 -2.21
C LYS A 31 -12.89 10.55 -1.63
N THR A 32 -14.00 10.25 -0.96
CA THR A 32 -14.81 11.26 -0.27
C THR A 32 -14.02 11.96 0.84
N ARG A 33 -13.30 11.21 1.70
CA ARG A 33 -12.48 11.82 2.77
C ARG A 33 -11.33 12.67 2.25
N ILE A 34 -10.70 12.26 1.16
CA ILE A 34 -9.65 13.06 0.48
C ILE A 34 -10.24 14.39 0.02
N ASN A 35 -11.41 14.37 -0.62
CA ASN A 35 -12.07 15.57 -1.10
C ASN A 35 -12.55 16.48 0.04
N ASP A 36 -13.09 15.92 1.12
CA ASP A 36 -13.46 16.64 2.34
C ASP A 36 -12.27 17.43 2.91
N TYR A 37 -11.10 16.78 3.03
CA TYR A 37 -9.88 17.41 3.52
C TYR A 37 -9.38 18.48 2.55
N LYS A 38 -9.31 18.18 1.24
CA LYS A 38 -8.92 19.14 0.20
C LYS A 38 -9.78 20.41 0.27
N TYR A 39 -11.10 20.25 0.40
CA TYR A 39 -12.02 21.37 0.47
C TYR A 39 -11.87 22.18 1.76
N ALA A 40 -11.68 21.52 2.91
CA ALA A 40 -11.42 22.22 4.18
C ALA A 40 -10.08 22.96 4.18
N TYR A 41 -9.05 22.36 3.58
CA TYR A 41 -7.76 23.01 3.34
C TYR A 41 -7.93 24.28 2.50
N TYR A 42 -8.64 24.17 1.37
CA TYR A 42 -8.93 25.30 0.50
C TYR A 42 -9.68 26.42 1.23
N LYS A 43 -10.72 26.09 2.00
CA LYS A 43 -11.47 27.05 2.81
C LYS A 43 -10.59 27.74 3.85
N SER A 44 -9.71 27.01 4.52
CA SER A 44 -8.74 27.57 5.47
C SER A 44 -7.80 28.55 4.79
N SER A 45 -7.29 28.21 3.59
CA SER A 45 -6.43 29.08 2.80
C SER A 45 -7.15 30.35 2.32
N ILE A 46 -8.40 30.24 1.83
CA ILE A 46 -9.21 31.42 1.49
C ILE A 46 -9.41 32.30 2.72
N GLN A 47 -9.77 31.70 3.86
CA GLN A 47 -10.00 32.47 5.06
C GLN A 47 -8.74 33.21 5.50
N LYS A 48 -7.57 32.60 5.34
CA LYS A 48 -6.30 33.28 5.60
C LYS A 48 -6.07 34.48 4.71
N PHE A 49 -6.50 34.41 3.45
CA PHE A 49 -6.40 35.54 2.54
C PHE A 49 -7.40 36.64 2.90
N LEU A 50 -8.67 36.28 3.14
CA LEU A 50 -9.72 37.23 3.50
C LEU A 50 -9.43 37.96 4.81
N SER A 51 -8.91 37.26 5.82
CA SER A 51 -8.58 37.89 7.11
C SER A 51 -7.34 38.81 7.03
N LEU A 52 -6.55 38.76 5.95
CA LEU A 52 -5.45 39.69 5.70
C LEU A 52 -5.92 41.01 5.06
N GLU A 53 -7.00 40.98 4.27
CA GLU A 53 -7.49 42.11 3.47
C GLU A 53 -7.73 43.41 4.27
N PRO A 54 -8.32 43.39 5.48
CA PRO A 54 -8.52 44.63 6.25
C PRO A 54 -7.20 45.30 6.63
N TYR A 55 -6.16 44.51 6.91
CA TYR A 55 -4.86 45.02 7.35
C TYR A 55 -4.05 45.63 6.21
N THR A 56 -4.18 45.11 4.99
CA THR A 56 -3.54 45.69 3.80
C THR A 56 -4.25 46.97 3.35
N ARG A 57 -5.60 47.00 3.41
CA ARG A 57 -6.39 48.22 3.12
C ARG A 57 -6.10 49.36 4.08
N ALA A 58 -5.86 49.07 5.35
CA ALA A 58 -5.52 50.06 6.37
C ALA A 58 -4.09 50.65 6.23
N ARG A 59 -3.29 50.21 5.24
CA ARG A 59 -1.87 50.58 5.05
C ARG A 59 -1.02 50.46 6.31
N SER A 60 -1.36 49.52 7.20
CA SER A 60 -0.57 49.25 8.40
C SER A 60 0.67 48.45 8.03
N THR A 61 1.83 48.88 8.51
CA THR A 61 3.09 48.12 8.36
C THR A 61 3.20 46.99 9.38
N THR A 62 2.59 47.12 10.55
CA THR A 62 2.68 46.14 11.66
C THR A 62 1.56 45.10 11.65
N ALA A 63 0.35 45.48 11.22
CA ALA A 63 -0.80 44.61 11.36
C ALA A 63 -0.76 43.33 10.49
N PRO A 64 -0.21 43.34 9.26
CA PRO A 64 0.04 42.11 8.50
C PRO A 64 0.97 41.12 9.23
N HIS A 65 1.96 41.62 9.98
CA HIS A 65 2.86 40.76 10.78
C HIS A 65 2.13 40.12 11.95
N ILE A 66 1.37 40.91 12.73
CA ILE A 66 0.54 40.40 13.84
C ILE A 66 -0.45 39.34 13.33
N TYR A 67 -1.03 39.58 12.16
CA TYR A 67 -1.95 38.64 11.52
C TYR A 67 -1.24 37.33 11.10
N HIS A 68 -0.06 37.44 10.50
CA HIS A 68 0.74 36.28 10.13
C HIS A 68 1.12 35.43 11.35
N GLU A 69 1.53 36.07 12.45
CA GLU A 69 1.78 35.40 13.72
C GLU A 69 0.55 34.64 14.21
N GLU A 70 -0.64 35.24 14.12
CA GLU A 70 -1.88 34.58 14.54
C GLU A 70 -2.20 33.35 13.66
N CYS A 71 -1.96 33.45 12.35
CA CYS A 71 -2.06 32.29 11.45
C CYS A 71 -1.13 31.17 11.88
N LEU A 72 0.15 31.47 12.12
CA LEU A 72 1.15 30.50 12.55
C LEU A 72 0.79 29.89 13.90
N ARG A 73 0.32 30.70 14.84
CA ARG A 73 -0.08 30.26 16.18
C ARG A 73 -1.24 29.27 16.13
N LEU A 74 -2.30 29.59 15.38
CA LEU A 74 -3.46 28.70 15.20
C LEU A 74 -3.08 27.44 14.43
N GLU A 75 -2.26 27.57 13.38
CA GLU A 75 -1.75 26.41 12.65
C GLU A 75 -0.95 25.48 13.56
N LYS A 76 -0.03 26.03 14.35
CA LYS A 76 0.76 25.26 15.32
C LYS A 76 -0.16 24.54 16.30
N LEU A 77 -1.12 25.23 16.91
CA LEU A 77 -2.05 24.65 17.88
C LEU A 77 -2.80 23.42 17.34
N TYR A 78 -3.41 23.55 16.16
CA TYR A 78 -4.22 22.46 15.61
C TYR A 78 -3.39 21.39 14.91
N PHE A 79 -2.23 21.74 14.36
CA PHE A 79 -1.27 20.78 13.83
C PHE A 79 -0.71 19.89 14.94
N THR A 80 -0.23 20.46 16.04
CA THR A 80 0.35 19.67 17.14
C THR A 80 -0.71 18.83 17.83
N LYS A 81 -1.94 19.35 17.99
CA LYS A 81 -3.10 18.55 18.41
C LYS A 81 -3.31 17.32 17.54
N TRP A 82 -3.34 17.53 16.22
CA TRP A 82 -3.52 16.47 15.24
C TRP A 82 -2.35 15.47 15.27
N ALA A 83 -1.11 15.96 15.35
CA ALA A 83 0.09 15.14 15.37
C ALA A 83 0.13 14.22 16.60
N VAL A 84 -0.19 14.76 17.78
CA VAL A 84 -0.34 13.95 19.01
C VAL A 84 -1.38 12.86 18.79
N HIS A 85 -2.59 13.21 18.35
CA HIS A 85 -3.65 12.23 18.12
C HIS A 85 -3.23 11.13 17.11
N TYR A 86 -2.61 11.51 16.00
CA TYR A 86 -2.14 10.58 14.97
C TYR A 86 -1.06 9.63 15.50
N LEU A 87 -0.08 10.16 16.24
CA LEU A 87 1.02 9.39 16.80
C LEU A 87 0.55 8.48 17.94
N SER A 88 -0.33 8.93 18.83
CA SER A 88 -0.87 8.12 19.92
C SER A 88 -1.68 6.91 19.44
N LYS A 89 -2.31 7.00 18.25
CA LYS A 89 -3.06 5.88 17.65
C LYS A 89 -2.17 4.81 17.01
N ASN A 90 -0.93 5.14 16.68
CA ASN A 90 -0.03 4.23 15.97
C ASN A 90 0.78 3.39 16.98
N ALA A 91 0.60 2.06 16.94
CA ALA A 91 1.23 1.12 17.88
C ALA A 91 2.78 1.03 17.77
N ALA A 92 3.35 1.49 16.65
CA ALA A 92 4.79 1.50 16.40
C ALA A 92 5.40 2.91 16.48
N THR A 93 4.73 3.82 17.18
CA THR A 93 5.15 5.22 17.27
C THR A 93 6.45 5.38 18.04
N ASP A 94 7.35 6.18 17.46
CA ASP A 94 8.53 6.69 18.16
C ASP A 94 8.09 7.53 19.37
N ILE A 95 8.33 6.98 20.56
CA ILE A 95 7.93 7.57 21.84
C ILE A 95 8.56 8.96 22.02
N THR A 96 9.80 9.16 21.55
CA THR A 96 10.51 10.44 21.64
C THR A 96 9.81 11.50 20.79
N LEU A 97 9.39 11.12 19.59
CA LEU A 97 8.67 12.02 18.69
C LEU A 97 7.30 12.39 19.24
N LEU A 98 6.57 11.42 19.80
CA LEU A 98 5.28 11.68 20.45
C LEU A 98 5.44 12.66 21.61
N GLN A 99 6.40 12.43 22.51
CA GLN A 99 6.68 13.32 23.64
C GLN A 99 7.05 14.74 23.19
N SER A 100 7.82 14.86 22.10
CA SER A 100 8.13 16.17 21.51
C SER A 100 6.87 16.92 21.09
N TYR A 101 5.95 16.25 20.37
CA TYR A 101 4.70 16.87 19.94
C TYR A 101 3.71 17.13 21.09
N GLU A 102 3.70 16.29 22.13
CA GLU A 102 2.92 16.53 23.34
C GLU A 102 3.39 17.81 24.04
N ASN A 103 4.70 18.00 24.19
CA ASN A 103 5.27 19.22 24.74
C ASN A 103 4.93 20.44 23.87
N GLU A 104 5.10 20.35 22.56
CA GLU A 104 4.74 21.45 21.64
C GLU A 104 3.24 21.78 21.67
N TYR A 105 2.38 20.78 21.83
CA TYR A 105 0.94 20.97 21.94
C TYR A 105 0.56 21.65 23.26
N GLU A 106 1.16 21.25 24.38
CA GLU A 106 0.91 21.92 25.66
C GLU A 106 1.41 23.37 25.65
N GLU A 107 2.56 23.65 25.04
CA GLU A 107 3.04 25.03 24.85
C GLU A 107 2.09 25.83 23.94
N ALA A 108 1.61 25.24 22.85
CA ALA A 108 0.64 25.89 21.97
C ALA A 108 -0.70 26.16 22.69
N LYS A 109 -1.17 25.24 23.54
CA LYS A 109 -2.37 25.42 24.37
C LYS A 109 -2.21 26.53 25.40
N LYS A 110 -1.05 26.62 26.07
CA LYS A 110 -0.73 27.72 26.99
C LYS A 110 -0.73 29.05 26.26
N GLY A 111 -0.06 29.11 25.09
CA GLY A 111 -0.07 30.28 24.22
C GLY A 111 -1.48 30.67 23.75
N ASP A 112 -2.34 29.70 23.45
CA ASP A 112 -3.72 29.94 23.05
C ASP A 112 -4.59 30.55 24.16
N LYS A 113 -4.40 30.10 25.41
CA LYS A 113 -5.11 30.68 26.57
C LYS A 113 -4.75 32.15 26.80
N ASN A 114 -3.51 32.52 26.52
CA ASN A 114 -2.98 33.87 26.75
C ASN A 114 -3.07 34.78 25.51
N ALA A 115 -3.54 34.26 24.37
CA ALA A 115 -3.60 35.01 23.13
C ALA A 115 -4.66 36.13 23.18
N ASP A 116 -4.34 37.29 22.62
CA ASP A 116 -5.33 38.35 22.44
C ASP A 116 -6.41 37.89 21.44
N ARG A 117 -7.62 37.67 21.94
CA ARG A 117 -8.77 37.20 21.15
C ARG A 117 -9.12 38.15 20.01
N ARG A 118 -8.71 39.42 20.09
CA ARG A 118 -8.89 40.41 19.02
C ARG A 118 -8.01 40.14 17.80
N ARG A 119 -7.03 39.22 17.85
CA ARG A 119 -6.18 38.86 16.69
C ARG A 119 -6.95 38.03 15.66
N ASP A 120 -7.94 37.25 16.08
CA ASP A 120 -8.85 36.49 15.22
C ASP A 120 -10.21 37.21 15.14
N TRP A 121 -10.23 38.43 14.61
CA TRP A 121 -11.35 39.40 14.56
C TRP A 121 -12.78 38.80 14.51
N SER A 122 -12.99 37.70 13.78
CA SER A 122 -14.29 37.05 13.58
C SER A 122 -14.41 35.64 14.18
N GLY A 123 -13.34 35.09 14.76
CA GLY A 123 -13.25 33.67 15.14
C GLY A 123 -13.19 32.70 13.96
N LEU A 124 -13.42 33.21 12.74
CA LEU A 124 -13.60 32.40 11.55
C LEU A 124 -12.28 31.77 11.10
N LEU A 125 -11.15 32.43 11.32
CA LEU A 125 -9.83 31.87 11.00
C LEU A 125 -9.58 30.62 11.84
N ARG A 126 -9.79 30.70 13.16
CA ARG A 126 -9.70 29.55 14.07
C ARG A 126 -10.64 28.43 13.65
N VAL A 127 -11.91 28.74 13.35
CA VAL A 127 -12.89 27.75 12.91
C VAL A 127 -12.40 27.02 11.65
N ARG A 128 -11.95 27.74 10.62
CA ARG A 128 -11.51 27.13 9.37
C ARG A 128 -10.22 26.31 9.51
N ILE A 129 -9.26 26.78 10.30
CA ILE A 129 -8.03 26.01 10.59
C ILE A 129 -8.38 24.75 11.39
N SER A 130 -9.26 24.86 12.39
CA SER A 130 -9.71 23.72 13.18
C SER A 130 -10.46 22.67 12.33
N GLU A 131 -11.38 23.12 11.48
CA GLU A 131 -12.11 22.27 10.54
C GLU A 131 -11.16 21.50 9.61
N LYS A 132 -10.15 22.18 9.05
CA LYS A 132 -9.13 21.56 8.20
C LYS A 132 -8.43 20.40 8.91
N TRP A 133 -7.92 20.61 10.12
CA TRP A 133 -7.20 19.58 10.87
C TRP A 133 -8.12 18.45 11.34
N LYS A 134 -9.37 18.74 11.69
CA LYS A 134 -10.38 17.72 11.99
C LYS A 134 -10.71 16.86 10.76
N LYS A 135 -10.74 17.45 9.56
CA LYS A 135 -10.91 16.67 8.31
C LYS A 135 -9.68 15.84 7.98
N ARG A 136 -8.47 16.30 8.32
CA ARG A 136 -7.25 15.48 8.21
C ARG A 136 -7.32 14.26 9.12
N GLU A 137 -7.71 14.45 10.38
CA GLU A 137 -7.89 13.39 11.37
C GLU A 137 -8.82 12.27 10.85
N LEU A 138 -10.00 12.65 10.33
CA LEU A 138 -10.95 11.69 9.74
C LEU A 138 -10.42 11.00 8.48
N LEU A 139 -9.53 11.65 7.73
CA LEU A 139 -8.88 11.06 6.57
C LEU A 139 -7.83 10.03 7.02
N ASP A 140 -7.06 10.31 8.07
CA ASP A 140 -6.06 9.37 8.61
C ASP A 140 -6.68 8.06 9.08
N ASP A 141 -7.83 8.11 9.75
CA ASP A 141 -8.53 6.90 10.20
C ASP A 141 -8.88 5.97 9.02
N VAL A 142 -9.34 6.56 7.91
CA VAL A 142 -9.72 5.81 6.69
C VAL A 142 -8.48 5.38 5.90
N GLU A 143 -7.47 6.22 5.77
CA GLU A 143 -6.20 5.88 5.11
C GLU A 143 -5.50 4.73 5.84
N SER A 144 -5.49 4.74 7.18
CA SER A 144 -4.86 3.69 7.99
C SER A 144 -5.59 2.35 7.83
N ALA A 145 -6.93 2.36 7.86
CA ALA A 145 -7.73 1.17 7.62
C ALA A 145 -7.50 0.59 6.21
N TYR A 146 -7.46 1.45 5.19
CA TYR A 146 -7.20 1.03 3.80
C TYR A 146 -5.81 0.42 3.63
N ILE A 147 -4.78 1.02 4.23
CA ILE A 147 -3.41 0.49 4.20
C ILE A 147 -3.33 -0.86 4.90
N ALA A 148 -3.96 -1.00 6.07
CA ALA A 148 -4.02 -2.26 6.81
C ALA A 148 -4.72 -3.36 6.01
N GLU A 149 -5.88 -3.07 5.43
CA GLU A 149 -6.63 -4.00 4.58
C GLU A 149 -5.80 -4.45 3.37
N THR A 150 -5.15 -3.50 2.70
CA THR A 150 -4.32 -3.77 1.52
C THR A 150 -3.13 -4.66 1.89
N ARG A 151 -2.45 -4.40 3.01
CA ARG A 151 -1.36 -5.25 3.52
C ARG A 151 -1.84 -6.67 3.83
N THR A 152 -3.00 -6.81 4.48
CA THR A 152 -3.58 -8.11 4.79
C THR A 152 -3.89 -8.91 3.52
N LYS A 153 -4.53 -8.28 2.52
CA LYS A 153 -4.82 -8.92 1.23
C LYS A 153 -3.55 -9.39 0.52
N VAL A 154 -2.52 -8.56 0.48
CA VAL A 154 -1.21 -8.92 -0.12
C VAL A 154 -0.59 -10.10 0.62
N ASN A 155 -0.63 -10.11 1.96
CA ASN A 155 -0.05 -11.20 2.74
C ASN A 155 -0.79 -12.53 2.54
N VAL A 156 -2.12 -12.49 2.50
CA VAL A 156 -2.95 -13.67 2.19
C VAL A 156 -2.62 -14.23 0.80
N ASN A 157 -2.49 -13.36 -0.21
CA ASN A 157 -2.10 -13.77 -1.55
C ASN A 157 -0.71 -14.40 -1.59
N LYS A 158 0.26 -13.83 -0.85
CA LYS A 158 1.61 -14.38 -0.72
C LYS A 158 1.61 -15.77 -0.11
N GLU A 159 0.87 -15.99 0.98
CA GLU A 159 0.77 -17.30 1.64
C GLU A 159 0.03 -18.33 0.78
N LYS A 160 -1.00 -17.91 0.03
CA LYS A 160 -1.68 -18.78 -0.95
C LYS A 160 -0.71 -19.22 -2.06
N LEU A 161 0.07 -18.30 -2.61
CA LEU A 161 1.07 -18.58 -3.64
C LEU A 161 2.15 -19.53 -3.13
N LYS A 162 2.66 -19.34 -1.91
CA LYS A 162 3.62 -20.26 -1.28
C LYS A 162 3.07 -21.68 -1.19
N LYS A 163 1.84 -21.85 -0.70
CA LYS A 163 1.20 -23.17 -0.59
C LYS A 163 1.05 -23.85 -1.95
N GLN A 164 0.67 -23.09 -2.98
CA GLN A 164 0.57 -23.61 -4.34
C GLN A 164 1.95 -24.06 -4.86
N LEU A 165 2.99 -23.24 -4.66
CA LEU A 165 4.35 -23.57 -5.06
C LEU A 165 4.85 -24.86 -4.38
N THR A 166 4.71 -24.97 -3.06
CA THR A 166 5.13 -26.17 -2.32
C THR A 166 4.37 -27.43 -2.75
N ASN A 167 3.07 -27.32 -3.02
CA ASN A 167 2.30 -28.46 -3.54
C ASN A 167 2.79 -28.89 -4.93
N THR A 168 3.18 -27.95 -5.78
CA THR A 168 3.75 -28.24 -7.10
C THR A 168 5.14 -28.85 -6.97
N GLU A 169 6.00 -28.32 -6.10
CA GLU A 169 7.34 -28.87 -5.80
C GLU A 169 7.24 -30.33 -5.35
N ASN A 170 6.35 -30.64 -4.40
CA ASN A 170 6.13 -32.01 -3.91
C ASN A 170 5.65 -32.96 -5.02
N LYS A 171 4.79 -32.48 -5.93
CA LYS A 171 4.33 -33.26 -7.09
C LYS A 171 5.49 -33.57 -8.03
N ILE A 172 6.31 -32.56 -8.35
CA ILE A 172 7.48 -32.72 -9.22
C ILE A 172 8.48 -33.70 -8.61
N GLU A 173 8.71 -33.63 -7.30
CA GLU A 173 9.62 -34.56 -6.60
C GLU A 173 9.12 -36.00 -6.64
N ALA A 174 7.82 -36.23 -6.36
CA ALA A 174 7.23 -37.56 -6.46
C ALA A 174 7.34 -38.14 -7.88
N GLN A 175 7.08 -37.30 -8.87
CA GLN A 175 7.21 -37.62 -10.28
C GLN A 175 8.66 -37.95 -10.69
N LEU A 176 9.63 -37.17 -10.22
CA LEU A 176 11.06 -37.41 -10.47
C LEU A 176 11.52 -38.75 -9.87
N ASN A 177 11.00 -39.13 -8.71
CA ASN A 177 11.32 -40.42 -8.11
C ASN A 177 10.80 -41.61 -8.95
N ILE A 178 9.60 -41.50 -9.54
CA ILE A 178 9.07 -42.52 -10.47
C ILE A 178 10.00 -42.66 -11.69
N VAL A 179 10.44 -41.54 -12.29
CA VAL A 179 11.35 -41.57 -13.44
C VAL A 179 12.68 -42.25 -13.09
N LYS A 180 13.26 -41.95 -11.92
CA LYS A 180 14.50 -42.60 -11.44
C LYS A 180 14.34 -44.11 -11.28
N GLU A 181 13.22 -44.58 -10.73
CA GLU A 181 12.95 -46.01 -10.61
C GLU A 181 12.84 -46.70 -11.96
N LEU A 182 12.14 -46.07 -12.92
CA LEU A 182 11.99 -46.62 -14.27
C LEU A 182 13.33 -46.64 -15.02
N GLU A 183 14.15 -45.60 -14.88
CA GLU A 183 15.50 -45.55 -15.42
C GLU A 183 16.37 -46.69 -14.85
N SER A 184 16.32 -46.91 -13.53
CA SER A 184 17.03 -48.03 -12.89
C SER A 184 16.59 -49.39 -13.42
N LYS A 185 15.28 -49.62 -13.61
CA LYS A 185 14.74 -50.85 -14.22
C LYS A 185 15.22 -51.04 -15.66
N ALA A 186 15.24 -49.97 -16.45
CA ALA A 186 15.71 -50.03 -17.84
C ALA A 186 17.21 -50.37 -17.93
N ILE A 187 18.03 -49.81 -17.04
CA ILE A 187 19.47 -50.14 -16.96
C ILE A 187 19.67 -51.61 -16.58
N GLN A 188 18.93 -52.13 -15.61
CA GLN A 188 19.01 -53.54 -15.21
C GLN A 188 18.66 -54.47 -16.38
N ALA A 189 17.53 -54.22 -17.06
CA ALA A 189 17.12 -55.01 -18.23
C ALA A 189 18.16 -54.96 -19.36
N THR A 190 18.84 -53.83 -19.54
CA THR A 190 19.92 -53.68 -20.54
C THR A 190 21.11 -54.57 -20.20
N ASN A 191 21.54 -54.59 -18.93
CA ASN A 191 22.66 -55.41 -18.48
C ASN A 191 22.36 -56.91 -18.65
N GLU A 192 21.16 -57.35 -18.26
CA GLU A 192 20.72 -58.74 -18.43
C GLU A 192 20.67 -59.18 -19.90
N HIS A 193 20.24 -58.30 -20.81
CA HIS A 193 20.27 -58.55 -22.26
C HIS A 193 21.70 -58.67 -22.81
N MET A 194 22.66 -57.89 -22.30
CA MET A 194 24.05 -58.00 -22.79
C MET A 194 24.68 -59.35 -22.47
N ASP A 195 24.27 -60.00 -21.37
CA ASP A 195 24.77 -61.30 -20.94
C ASP A 195 24.16 -62.47 -21.75
N ASN A 196 23.02 -62.29 -22.43
CA ASN A 196 22.29 -63.32 -23.20
C ASN A 196 21.94 -62.84 -24.64
N ARG A 197 22.97 -62.66 -25.49
CA ARG A 197 22.87 -62.01 -26.81
C ARG A 197 21.92 -62.63 -27.87
N ASP A 198 21.49 -63.88 -27.72
CA ASP A 198 20.74 -64.60 -28.77
C ASP A 198 19.21 -64.72 -28.52
N ASP A 199 18.68 -64.19 -27.42
CA ASP A 199 17.26 -64.33 -27.09
C ASP A 199 16.40 -63.16 -27.60
N LYS A 200 15.60 -63.44 -28.63
CA LYS A 200 14.69 -62.49 -29.30
C LYS A 200 13.61 -61.92 -28.37
N SER A 201 13.24 -62.66 -27.30
CA SER A 201 12.26 -62.27 -26.29
C SER A 201 12.72 -61.05 -25.46
N LEU A 202 14.00 -60.99 -25.10
CA LEU A 202 14.59 -59.91 -24.30
C LEU A 202 14.57 -58.56 -25.04
N LYS A 203 14.68 -58.57 -26.37
CA LYS A 203 14.64 -57.37 -27.21
C LYS A 203 13.24 -56.74 -27.27
N GLU A 204 12.18 -57.54 -27.24
CA GLU A 204 10.80 -57.05 -27.20
C GLU A 204 10.44 -56.45 -25.84
N GLN A 205 10.85 -57.09 -24.74
CA GLN A 205 10.68 -56.54 -23.38
C GLN A 205 11.42 -55.19 -23.21
N TYR A 206 12.61 -55.08 -23.80
CA TYR A 206 13.38 -53.83 -23.82
C TYR A 206 12.60 -52.69 -24.52
N TYR A 207 12.05 -52.95 -25.70
CA TYR A 207 11.28 -51.96 -26.46
C TYR A 207 9.98 -51.54 -25.75
N GLU A 208 9.30 -52.48 -25.07
CA GLU A 208 8.12 -52.15 -24.26
C GLU A 208 8.46 -51.27 -23.06
N ALA A 209 9.53 -51.58 -22.33
CA ALA A 209 9.97 -50.79 -21.19
C ALA A 209 10.33 -49.36 -21.62
N TYR A 210 11.08 -49.21 -22.73
CA TYR A 210 11.46 -47.92 -23.28
C TYR A 210 10.26 -47.11 -23.82
N SER A 211 9.32 -47.78 -24.50
CA SER A 211 8.09 -47.16 -25.00
C SER A 211 7.23 -46.63 -23.86
N THR A 212 7.11 -47.41 -22.78
CA THR A 212 6.35 -47.04 -21.58
C THR A 212 6.98 -45.83 -20.89
N LEU A 213 8.30 -45.85 -20.67
CA LEU A 213 9.06 -44.71 -20.12
C LEU A 213 8.88 -43.44 -20.98
N ALA A 214 9.01 -43.55 -22.30
CA ALA A 214 8.88 -42.42 -23.22
C ALA A 214 7.46 -41.83 -23.26
N LYS A 215 6.43 -42.64 -22.98
CA LYS A 215 5.04 -42.21 -22.91
C LYS A 215 4.74 -41.48 -21.60
N GLU A 216 5.26 -41.98 -20.48
CA GLU A 216 5.12 -41.33 -19.18
C GLU A 216 5.89 -40.00 -19.10
N LEU A 217 7.10 -39.93 -19.67
CA LEU A 217 7.86 -38.68 -19.79
C LEU A 217 7.14 -37.63 -20.65
N ARG A 218 6.50 -38.04 -21.75
CA ARG A 218 5.70 -37.13 -22.59
C ARG A 218 4.50 -36.56 -21.86
N ASN A 219 3.78 -37.40 -21.11
CA ASN A 219 2.67 -36.92 -20.27
C ASN A 219 3.16 -35.95 -19.19
N HIS A 220 4.34 -36.16 -18.62
CA HIS A 220 4.93 -35.24 -17.64
C HIS A 220 5.26 -33.87 -18.21
N ILE A 221 5.93 -33.83 -19.37
CA ILE A 221 6.27 -32.57 -20.05
C ILE A 221 4.99 -31.79 -20.39
N TYR A 222 3.93 -32.49 -20.81
CA TYR A 222 2.64 -31.86 -21.09
C TYR A 222 2.00 -31.21 -19.85
N ILE A 223 2.06 -31.88 -18.69
CA ILE A 223 1.52 -31.35 -17.43
C ILE A 223 2.33 -30.15 -16.92
N LEU A 224 3.64 -30.13 -17.15
CA LEU A 224 4.53 -29.06 -16.66
C LEU A 224 4.51 -27.77 -17.50
N PHE A 225 4.22 -27.86 -18.80
CA PHE A 225 4.35 -26.72 -19.73
C PHE A 225 3.03 -26.14 -20.23
N ILE A 226 1.90 -26.84 -20.06
CA ILE A 226 0.61 -26.45 -20.66
C ILE A 226 -0.52 -26.31 -19.61
N GLY A 227 -0.41 -26.89 -18.41
CA GLY A 227 -1.40 -26.78 -17.32
C GLY A 227 -1.10 -25.67 -16.32
#